data_AF-A0A842YPA8-F1
#
_entry.id   AF-A0A842YPA8-F1
#
_cell.length_a   1.000
_cell.length_b   1.000
_cell.length_c   1.000
_cell.angle_alpha   90.00
_cell.angle_beta   90.00
_cell.angle_gamma   90.00
#
_symmetry.space_group_name_H-M   'P 1'
#
loop_
_entity.id
_entity.type
_entity.pdbx_description
1 polymer ?
#
loop_
_entity_poly.entity_id
_entity_poly.type
_entity_poly.pdbx_seq_one_letter_code
_entity_poly.pdbx_strand_id
1 'polypeptide(L)'
;MDEGELMRLMKRRILESYRWQEDVIKPLSRELEIDVEEFQDILMEKLDMSSLEALHPRFESARPRCIRDRLHSDLQLCWLVDVMEIISVDDAEALKDEITEMVLGGREYSEALTEGRRRIHEILRS
;
A
#
# COMPACT_ATOMS: atom_id res chain seq x y z
N MET A 1 -34.44 -1.46 -17.11
CA MET A 1 -33.26 -1.70 -16.26
C MET A 1 -33.73 -1.55 -14.83
N ASP A 2 -33.56 -2.57 -14.02
CA ASP A 2 -33.93 -2.55 -12.60
C ASP A 2 -32.95 -1.67 -11.80
N GLU A 3 -33.38 -1.10 -10.67
CA GLU A 3 -32.55 -0.24 -9.82
C GLU A 3 -31.29 -0.98 -9.33
N GLY A 4 -31.44 -2.27 -8.99
CA GLY A 4 -30.31 -3.13 -8.62
C GLY A 4 -29.32 -3.37 -9.75
N GLU A 5 -29.80 -3.42 -11.00
CA GLU A 5 -28.95 -3.58 -12.18
C GLU A 5 -28.15 -2.31 -12.48
N LEU A 6 -28.79 -1.13 -12.35
CA LEU A 6 -28.13 0.16 -12.49
C LEU A 6 -27.02 0.33 -11.46
N MET A 7 -27.29 0.02 -10.18
CA MET A 7 -26.28 0.13 -9.12
C MET A 7 -25.07 -0.76 -9.38
N ARG A 8 -25.26 -2.02 -9.79
CA ARG A 8 -24.15 -2.92 -10.12
C ARG A 8 -23.28 -2.37 -11.25
N LEU A 9 -23.90 -1.82 -12.29
CA LEU A 9 -23.18 -1.24 -13.42
C LEU A 9 -22.37 0.00 -13.03
N MET A 10 -22.91 0.85 -12.16
CA MET A 10 -22.20 2.01 -11.62
C MET A 10 -20.98 1.62 -10.78
N LYS A 11 -21.12 0.64 -9.87
CA LYS A 11 -19.99 0.13 -9.06
C LYS A 11 -18.89 -0.45 -9.95
N ARG A 12 -19.28 -1.25 -10.94
CA ARG A 12 -18.36 -1.85 -11.91
C ARG A 12 -17.54 -0.77 -12.65
N ARG A 13 -18.17 0.31 -13.10
CA ARG A 13 -17.46 1.45 -13.72
C ARG A 13 -16.43 2.10 -12.82
N ILE A 14 -16.69 2.22 -11.52
CA ILE A 14 -15.71 2.77 -10.56
C ILE A 14 -14.51 1.82 -10.47
N LEU A 15 -14.76 0.52 -10.29
CA LEU A 15 -13.70 -0.49 -10.19
C LEU A 15 -12.91 -0.65 -11.49
N GLU A 16 -13.53 -0.46 -12.65
CA GLU A 16 -12.86 -0.50 -13.96
C GLU A 16 -12.12 0.81 -14.28
N SER A 17 -12.30 1.86 -13.48
CA SER A 17 -11.60 3.12 -13.72
C SER A 17 -10.09 2.94 -13.60
N TYR A 18 -9.34 3.63 -14.46
CA TYR A 18 -7.88 3.50 -14.54
C TYR A 18 -7.20 3.68 -13.18
N ARG A 19 -7.62 4.69 -12.41
CA ARG A 19 -7.08 4.96 -11.07
C ARG A 19 -7.32 3.79 -10.11
N TRP A 20 -8.53 3.22 -10.09
CA TRP A 20 -8.81 2.05 -9.26
C TRP A 20 -8.01 0.82 -9.68
N GLN A 21 -7.87 0.61 -10.98
CA GLN A 21 -7.12 -0.51 -11.53
C GLN A 21 -5.64 -0.46 -11.15
N GLU A 22 -4.98 0.68 -11.39
CA GLU A 22 -3.55 0.84 -11.17
C GLU A 22 -3.19 1.06 -9.70
N ASP A 23 -4.01 1.80 -8.94
CA ASP A 23 -3.64 2.18 -7.56
C ASP A 23 -4.08 1.13 -6.53
N VAL A 24 -5.21 0.44 -6.76
CA VAL A 24 -5.85 -0.41 -5.74
C VAL A 24 -5.94 -1.86 -6.17
N ILE A 25 -6.64 -2.15 -7.27
CA ILE A 25 -7.05 -3.50 -7.62
C ILE A 25 -5.84 -4.34 -8.03
N LYS A 26 -5.09 -3.94 -9.06
CA LYS A 26 -3.94 -4.73 -9.52
C LYS A 26 -2.85 -4.87 -8.45
N PRO A 27 -2.47 -3.81 -7.71
CA PRO A 27 -1.48 -3.96 -6.64
C PRO A 27 -1.92 -4.94 -5.57
N LEU A 28 -3.14 -4.80 -5.02
CA LEU A 28 -3.60 -5.68 -3.95
C LEU A 28 -3.85 -7.11 -4.42
N SER A 29 -4.35 -7.32 -5.65
CA SER A 29 -4.49 -8.65 -6.23
C SER A 29 -3.16 -9.39 -6.31
N ARG A 30 -2.08 -8.71 -6.73
CA ARG A 30 -0.73 -9.30 -6.77
C ARG A 30 -0.25 -9.69 -5.37
N GLU A 31 -0.40 -8.82 -4.38
CA GLU A 31 0.10 -9.09 -3.03
C GLU A 31 -0.72 -10.13 -2.26
N LEU A 32 -2.00 -10.26 -2.60
CA LEU A 32 -2.87 -11.29 -2.03
C LEU A 32 -2.85 -12.59 -2.83
N GLU A 33 -2.12 -12.65 -3.95
CA GLU A 33 -2.07 -13.78 -4.87
C GLU A 33 -3.46 -14.24 -5.35
N ILE A 34 -4.35 -13.28 -5.61
CA ILE A 34 -5.71 -13.51 -6.11
C ILE A 34 -5.88 -12.92 -7.51
N ASP A 35 -6.79 -13.50 -8.28
CA ASP A 35 -7.11 -12.97 -9.61
C ASP A 35 -7.71 -11.56 -9.53
N VAL A 36 -7.46 -10.74 -10.55
CA VAL A 36 -7.96 -9.36 -10.62
C VAL A 36 -9.49 -9.33 -10.69
N GLU A 37 -10.09 -10.19 -11.51
CA GLU A 37 -11.54 -10.27 -11.67
C GLU A 37 -12.19 -10.77 -10.37
N GLU A 38 -11.58 -11.78 -9.73
CA GLU A 38 -12.03 -12.28 -8.43
C GLU A 38 -12.01 -11.17 -7.37
N PHE A 39 -10.93 -10.38 -7.31
CA PHE A 39 -10.85 -9.28 -6.35
C PHE A 39 -11.88 -8.18 -6.64
N GLN A 40 -12.12 -7.86 -7.91
CA GLN A 40 -13.18 -6.92 -8.28
C GLN A 40 -14.56 -7.38 -7.83
N ASP A 41 -14.87 -8.67 -7.98
CA ASP A 41 -16.14 -9.23 -7.53
C ASP A 41 -16.24 -9.18 -6.00
N ILE A 42 -15.17 -9.49 -5.27
CA ILE A 42 -15.10 -9.30 -3.81
C ILE A 42 -15.41 -7.83 -3.43
N LEU A 43 -14.77 -6.86 -4.09
CA LEU A 43 -15.02 -5.45 -3.81
C LEU A 43 -16.46 -5.04 -4.14
N MET A 44 -17.03 -5.55 -5.24
CA MET A 44 -18.43 -5.33 -5.59
C MET A 44 -19.40 -5.89 -4.56
N GLU A 45 -19.08 -7.01 -3.92
CA GLU A 45 -19.92 -7.60 -2.88
C GLU A 45 -19.78 -6.88 -1.55
N LYS A 46 -18.56 -6.47 -1.17
CA LYS A 46 -18.26 -5.98 0.19
C LYS A 46 -18.45 -4.48 0.37
N LEU A 47 -18.24 -3.67 -0.67
CA LEU A 47 -18.28 -2.21 -0.56
C LEU A 47 -19.57 -1.67 -1.17
N ASP A 48 -20.30 -0.80 -0.49
CA ASP A 48 -21.45 -0.10 -1.08
C ASP A 48 -21.03 1.03 -2.05
N MET A 49 -22.00 1.67 -2.69
CA MET A 49 -21.72 2.75 -3.66
C MET A 49 -20.98 3.92 -3.02
N SER A 50 -21.46 4.40 -1.87
CA SER A 50 -20.83 5.49 -1.13
C SER A 50 -19.39 5.20 -0.75
N SER A 51 -19.11 3.95 -0.37
CA SER A 51 -17.76 3.51 -0.04
C SER A 51 -16.86 3.58 -1.27
N LEU A 52 -17.29 3.05 -2.41
CA LEU A 52 -16.51 3.07 -3.65
C LEU A 52 -16.24 4.50 -4.16
N GLU A 53 -17.20 5.41 -4.03
CA GLU A 53 -16.99 6.81 -4.43
C GLU A 53 -15.99 7.54 -3.51
N ALA A 54 -15.99 7.21 -2.21
CA ALA A 54 -15.16 7.88 -1.20
C ALA A 54 -13.77 7.24 -0.99
N LEU A 55 -13.54 6.00 -1.44
CA LEU A 55 -12.35 5.24 -1.04
C LEU A 55 -11.07 5.74 -1.69
N HIS A 56 -11.10 6.15 -2.97
CA HIS A 56 -9.86 6.54 -3.68
C HIS A 56 -9.12 7.72 -3.00
N PRO A 57 -9.78 8.85 -2.66
CA PRO A 57 -9.12 9.91 -1.89
C PRO A 57 -8.53 9.44 -0.55
N ARG A 58 -9.25 8.56 0.16
CA ARG A 58 -8.81 7.99 1.43
C ARG A 58 -7.60 7.07 1.23
N PHE A 59 -7.59 6.28 0.16
CA PHE A 59 -6.48 5.41 -0.21
C PHE A 59 -5.21 6.23 -0.43
N GLU A 60 -5.27 7.28 -1.25
CA GLU A 60 -4.13 8.17 -1.50
C GLU A 60 -3.59 8.79 -0.21
N SER A 61 -4.47 9.29 0.67
CA SER A 61 -4.04 9.88 1.95
C SER A 61 -3.39 8.85 2.90
N ALA A 62 -3.77 7.59 2.81
CA ALA A 62 -3.26 6.52 3.66
C ALA A 62 -2.01 5.84 3.09
N ARG A 63 -1.77 5.96 1.77
CA ARG A 63 -0.68 5.27 1.06
C ARG A 63 0.70 5.49 1.70
N PRO A 64 1.12 6.72 2.08
CA PRO A 64 2.41 6.93 2.75
C PRO A 64 2.49 6.19 4.09
N ARG A 65 1.43 6.26 4.90
CA ARG A 65 1.37 5.58 6.21
C ARG A 65 1.48 4.06 6.05
N CYS A 66 0.70 3.47 5.15
CA CYS A 66 0.73 2.02 4.91
C CYS A 66 2.10 1.54 4.39
N ILE A 67 2.79 2.34 3.58
CA ILE A 67 4.16 2.02 3.13
C ILE A 67 5.13 2.05 4.32
N ARG A 68 5.07 3.09 5.17
CA ARG A 68 5.90 3.19 6.38
C ARG A 68 5.68 2.01 7.34
N ASP A 69 4.43 1.61 7.53
CA ASP A 69 4.06 0.47 8.37
C ASP A 69 4.66 -0.84 7.80
N ARG A 70 4.56 -1.04 6.48
CA ARG A 70 5.16 -2.19 5.78
C ARG A 70 6.69 -2.20 5.89
N LEU A 71 7.33 -1.04 5.70
CA LEU A 71 8.78 -0.89 5.85
C LEU A 71 9.22 -1.23 7.27
N HIS A 72 8.50 -0.75 8.29
CA HIS A 72 8.82 -1.04 9.70
C HIS A 72 8.86 -2.54 9.97
N SER A 73 7.89 -3.27 9.41
CA SER A 73 7.83 -4.73 9.49
C SER A 73 8.95 -5.39 8.69
N ASP A 74 9.08 -5.10 7.39
CA ASP A 74 9.98 -5.82 6.48
C ASP A 74 11.46 -5.57 6.82
N LEU A 75 11.78 -4.38 7.33
CA LEU A 75 13.12 -3.99 7.77
C LEU A 75 13.42 -4.40 9.23
N GLN A 76 12.51 -5.14 9.88
CA GLN A 76 12.69 -5.66 11.23
C GLN A 76 12.86 -4.57 12.31
N LEU A 77 12.34 -3.35 12.06
CA LEU A 77 12.52 -2.21 12.96
C LEU A 77 11.82 -2.40 14.31
N CYS A 78 10.79 -3.25 14.37
CA CYS A 78 10.23 -3.72 15.64
C CYS A 78 11.31 -4.28 16.58
N TRP A 79 12.25 -5.04 16.04
CA TRP A 79 13.37 -5.58 16.82
C TRP A 79 14.49 -4.56 16.98
N LEU A 80 14.93 -3.97 15.87
CA LEU A 80 16.14 -3.15 15.83
C LEU A 80 15.98 -1.81 16.57
N VAL A 81 14.76 -1.28 16.62
CA VAL A 81 14.41 0.01 17.25
C VAL A 81 13.63 -0.24 18.54
N ASP A 82 12.45 -0.84 18.44
CA ASP A 82 11.48 -0.83 19.55
C ASP A 82 11.89 -1.75 20.72
N VAL A 83 12.67 -2.81 20.46
CA VAL A 83 13.03 -3.82 21.47
C VAL A 83 14.52 -3.78 21.83
N MET A 84 15.40 -3.82 20.84
CA MET A 84 16.85 -3.89 21.06
C MET A 84 17.50 -2.51 21.19
N GLU A 85 16.81 -1.46 20.71
CA GLU A 85 17.30 -0.07 20.74
C GLU A 85 18.71 0.08 20.11
N ILE A 86 19.03 -0.72 19.08
CA ILE A 86 20.33 -0.68 18.40
C ILE A 86 20.36 0.30 17.22
N ILE A 87 19.19 0.70 16.72
CA ILE A 87 19.02 1.81 15.78
C ILE A 87 18.22 2.89 16.50
N SER A 88 18.66 4.14 16.39
CA SER A 88 17.93 5.26 16.99
C SER A 88 16.58 5.48 16.31
N VAL A 89 15.60 6.00 17.06
CA VAL A 89 14.30 6.37 16.49
C VAL A 89 14.46 7.37 15.34
N ASP A 90 15.36 8.35 15.49
CA ASP A 90 15.59 9.37 14.47
C ASP A 90 16.13 8.78 13.16
N ASP A 91 17.11 7.87 13.25
CA ASP A 91 17.67 7.19 12.07
C ASP A 91 16.63 6.29 11.38
N ALA A 92 15.83 5.58 12.17
CA ALA A 92 14.78 4.72 11.66
C ALA A 92 13.66 5.51 10.98
N GLU A 93 13.24 6.63 11.55
CA GLU A 93 12.19 7.47 10.97
C GLU A 93 12.68 8.16 9.69
N ALA A 94 13.92 8.67 9.67
CA ALA A 94 14.56 9.25 8.49
C ALA A 94 14.69 8.23 7.35
N LEU A 95 15.14 7.00 7.67
CA LEU A 95 15.18 5.90 6.72
C LEU A 95 13.79 5.59 6.15
N LYS A 96 12.77 5.49 7.00
CA LYS A 96 11.39 5.24 6.55
C LYS A 96 10.88 6.36 5.65
N ASP A 97 11.23 7.63 5.93
CA ASP A 97 10.85 8.77 5.10
C ASP A 97 11.49 8.67 3.72
N GLU A 98 12.81 8.50 3.65
CA GLU A 98 13.55 8.39 2.38
C GLU A 98 13.02 7.26 1.50
N ILE A 99 12.84 6.06 2.06
CA ILE A 99 12.36 4.90 1.29
C ILE A 99 10.89 5.07 0.89
N THR A 100 10.07 5.68 1.75
CA THR A 100 8.67 5.97 1.41
C THR A 100 8.59 6.97 0.25
N GLU A 101 9.40 8.03 0.25
CA GLU A 101 9.48 8.99 -0.85
C GLU A 101 9.87 8.33 -2.17
N MET A 102 10.81 7.38 -2.16
CA MET A 102 11.17 6.62 -3.37
C MET A 102 9.97 5.84 -3.93
N VAL A 103 9.23 5.14 -3.08
CA VAL A 103 8.05 4.36 -3.50
C VAL A 103 6.92 5.26 -3.99
N LEU A 104 6.69 6.39 -3.31
CA LEU A 104 5.71 7.38 -3.74
C LEU A 104 6.13 8.05 -5.05
N GLY A 105 7.43 8.20 -5.31
CA GLY A 105 8.02 8.66 -6.56
C GLY A 105 7.95 7.65 -7.71
N GLY A 106 7.34 6.47 -7.50
CA GLY A 106 7.10 5.46 -8.53
C GLY A 106 8.15 4.34 -8.58
N ARG A 107 9.08 4.27 -7.62
CA ARG A 107 9.97 3.11 -7.50
C ARG A 107 9.18 1.89 -7.03
N GLU A 108 9.50 0.73 -7.59
CA GLU A 108 8.94 -0.55 -7.14
C GLU A 108 9.32 -0.81 -5.67
N TYR A 109 8.34 -1.27 -4.88
CA TYR A 109 8.54 -1.48 -3.44
C TYR A 109 9.67 -2.47 -3.14
N SER A 110 9.80 -3.54 -3.93
CA SER A 110 10.85 -4.55 -3.77
C SER A 110 12.26 -3.98 -3.95
N GLU A 111 12.43 -3.06 -4.89
CA GLU A 111 13.68 -2.36 -5.14
C GLU A 111 13.98 -1.35 -4.03
N ALA A 112 12.97 -0.57 -3.63
CA ALA A 112 13.08 0.40 -2.54
C ALA A 112 13.42 -0.30 -1.20
N LEU A 113 12.82 -1.46 -0.93
CA LEU A 113 13.12 -2.27 0.26
C LEU A 113 14.56 -2.80 0.24
N THR A 114 15.10 -3.13 -0.94
CA THR A 114 16.50 -3.55 -1.07
C THR A 114 17.46 -2.42 -0.74
N GLU A 115 17.14 -1.20 -1.16
CA GLU A 115 17.86 0.00 -0.77
C GLU A 115 17.74 0.26 0.75
N GLY A 116 16.56 0.11 1.32
CA GLY A 116 16.34 0.20 2.76
C GLY A 116 17.20 -0.78 3.56
N ARG A 117 17.29 -2.04 3.12
CA ARG A 117 18.19 -3.05 3.72
C ARG A 117 19.65 -2.65 3.63
N ARG A 118 20.09 -2.13 2.48
CA ARG A 118 21.45 -1.62 2.29
C ARG A 118 21.77 -0.53 3.33
N ARG A 119 20.85 0.41 3.52
CA ARG A 119 21.01 1.53 4.46
C ARG A 119 20.99 1.09 5.92
N ILE A 120 20.14 0.12 6.29
CA ILE A 120 20.19 -0.50 7.63
C ILE A 120 21.56 -1.11 7.92
N HIS A 121 22.16 -1.82 6.96
CA HIS A 121 23.49 -2.37 7.16
C HIS A 121 24.58 -1.31 7.34
N GLU A 122 24.41 -0.12 6.77
CA GLU A 122 25.32 1.01 7.01
C GLU A 122 25.16 1.54 8.43
N ILE A 123 23.93 1.74 8.89
CA ILE A 123 23.62 2.23 10.25
C ILE A 123 24.10 1.22 11.32
N LEU A 124 23.88 -0.07 11.11
CA LEU A 124 24.30 -1.12 12.07
C LEU A 124 25.83 -1.28 12.17
N ARG A 125 26.60 -0.69 11.25
CA ARG A 125 28.06 -0.78 11.21
C ARG A 125 28.77 0.53 11.58
N SER A 126 28.02 1.62 11.80
CA SER A 126 28.54 2.88 12.32
C SER A 126 28.66 2.85 13.83
#